data_AF-A0A4Q1KLN8-F1
#
_entry.id   AF-A0A4Q1KLN8-F1
#
_cell.length_a   1.000
_cell.length_b   1.000
_cell.length_c   1.000
_cell.angle_alpha   90.00
_cell.angle_beta   90.00
_cell.angle_gamma   90.00
#
_symmetry.space_group_name_H-M   'P 1'
#
loop_
_entity.id
_entity.type
_entity.pdbx_description
1 polymer ?
#
loop_
_entity_poly.entity_id
_entity_poly.type
_entity_poly.pdbx_seq_one_letter_code
_entity_poly.pdbx_strand_id
1 'polypeptide(L)' 'MLMRHAETLAIQAGLRGTRLYTNKLMPSNIALYRSLGYAFEKETLHDHGTVAVHMVRSLAERAVD' A
#
# COMPACT_ATOMS: atom_id res chain seq x y z
N MET A 1 10.03 -5.90 -9.06
CA MET A 1 8.64 -5.44 -8.89
C MET A 1 8.63 -4.05 -8.28
N LEU A 2 7.82 -3.12 -8.80
CA LEU A 2 7.79 -1.70 -8.39
C LEU A 2 7.51 -1.49 -6.89
N MET A 3 6.58 -2.26 -6.31
CA MET A 3 6.22 -2.11 -4.89
C MET A 3 7.39 -2.43 -3.95
N ARG A 4 8.16 -3.49 -4.26
CA ARG A 4 9.36 -3.84 -3.48
C ARG A 4 10.43 -2.74 -3.57
N HIS A 5 10.57 -2.11 -4.73
CA HIS A 5 11.50 -0.99 -4.89
C HIS A 5 11.08 0.22 -4.05
N ALA A 6 9.79 0.58 -4.05
CA ALA A 6 9.26 1.65 -3.19
C ALA A 6 9.48 1.35 -1.70
N GLU A 7 9.32 0.09 -1.27
CA GLU A 7 9.59 -0.33 0.10
C GLU A 7 11.08 -0.23 0.45
N THR A 8 11.98 -0.60 -0.46
CA THR A 8 13.44 -0.42 -0.28
C THR A 8 13.78 1.07 -0.11
N LEU A 9 13.22 1.94 -0.94
CA LEU A 9 13.44 3.40 -0.81
C LEU A 9 12.90 3.94 0.52
N ALA A 10 11.73 3.47 0.96
CA ALA A 10 11.15 3.86 2.24
C ALA A 10 12.05 3.44 3.43
N ILE A 11 12.62 2.23 3.39
CA ILE A 11 13.59 1.76 4.40
C ILE A 11 14.83 2.65 4.40
N GLN A 12 15.41 2.92 3.23
CA GLN A 12 16.60 3.76 3.09
C GLN A 12 16.37 5.19 3.60
N ALA A 13 15.14 5.68 3.50
CA ALA A 13 14.73 6.98 4.02
C ALA A 13 14.33 6.97 5.50
N GLY A 14 14.43 5.84 6.22
CA GLY A 14 14.04 5.73 7.63
C GLY A 14 12.53 5.82 7.88
N LEU A 15 11.70 5.57 6.84
CA LEU A 15 10.25 5.60 6.95
C LEU A 15 9.71 4.29 7.52
N ARG A 16 8.59 4.38 8.24
CA ARG A 16 7.99 3.25 8.97
C ARG A 16 7.11 2.34 8.11
N GLY A 17 6.82 2.74 6.88
CA GLY A 17 5.84 2.07 6.04
C GLY A 17 5.63 2.74 4.70
N THR A 18 4.80 2.11 3.89
CA THR A 18 4.29 2.66 2.63
C THR A 18 2.76 2.71 2.68
N ARG A 19 2.18 3.71 2.01
CA ARG A 19 0.74 3.84 1.78
C ARG A 19 0.50 3.97 0.29
N LEU A 20 -0.54 3.30 -0.20
CA LEU A 20 -1.05 3.41 -1.55
C LEU A 20 -2.56 3.53 -1.54
N TYR A 21 -3.14 3.92 -2.68
CA TYR A 21 -4.56 3.77 -2.90
C TYR A 21 -4.83 3.23 -4.31
N THR A 22 -5.96 2.54 -4.47
CA THR A 22 -6.44 2.06 -5.77
C THR A 22 -7.94 2.28 -5.88
N ASN A 23 -8.45 2.38 -7.09
CA ASN A 23 -9.91 2.41 -7.29
C ASN A 23 -10.53 1.10 -6.77
N LYS A 24 -11.63 1.20 -6.02
CA LYS A 24 -12.41 0.08 -5.48
C LYS A 24 -12.88 -0.90 -6.56
N LEU A 25 -13.06 -0.42 -7.80
CA LEU A 25 -13.42 -1.23 -8.96
C LEU A 25 -12.25 -2.03 -9.56
N MET A 26 -11.05 -1.99 -8.95
CA MET A 26 -9.89 -2.77 -9.37
C MET A 26 -9.59 -3.92 -8.36
N PRO A 27 -10.41 -4.98 -8.33
CA PRO A 27 -10.25 -6.07 -7.35
C PRO A 27 -8.91 -6.80 -7.47
N SER A 28 -8.36 -6.93 -8.68
CA SER A 28 -7.06 -7.56 -8.93
C SER A 28 -5.90 -6.79 -8.27
N ASN A 29 -5.96 -5.45 -8.26
CA ASN A 29 -4.97 -4.63 -7.58
C ASN A 29 -5.06 -4.82 -6.07
N ILE A 30 -6.28 -4.80 -5.52
CA ILE A 30 -6.51 -5.01 -4.09
C ILE A 30 -5.99 -6.39 -3.65
N ALA A 31 -6.27 -7.44 -4.44
CA ALA A 31 -5.77 -8.79 -4.17
C ALA A 31 -4.24 -8.86 -4.23
N LEU A 32 -3.62 -8.23 -5.22
CA LEU A 32 -2.16 -8.13 -5.35
C LEU A 32 -1.54 -7.41 -4.14
N TYR A 33 -2.09 -6.27 -3.72
CA TYR A 33 -1.54 -5.54 -2.58
C TYR A 33 -1.70 -6.33 -1.27
N ARG A 34 -2.83 -7.03 -1.09
CA ARG A 34 -3.00 -7.95 0.05
C ARG A 34 -1.95 -9.06 0.05
N SER A 35 -1.67 -9.68 -1.11
CA SER A 35 -0.64 -10.73 -1.18
C SER A 35 0.78 -10.19 -0.93
N LEU A 36 0.98 -8.89 -1.12
CA LEU A 36 2.22 -8.18 -0.78
C LEU A 36 2.26 -7.71 0.69
N GLY A 37 1.23 -7.98 1.49
CA GLY A 37 1.18 -7.61 2.92
C GLY A 37 0.66 -6.20 3.20
N TYR A 38 0.01 -5.55 2.24
CA TYR A 38 -0.72 -4.31 2.50
C TYR A 38 -2.08 -4.64 3.14
N ALA A 39 -2.40 -3.94 4.22
CA ALA A 39 -3.67 -4.00 4.92
C ALA A 39 -4.58 -2.85 4.48
N PHE A 40 -5.89 -3.07 4.54
CA PHE A 40 -6.87 -2.00 4.36
C PHE A 40 -6.72 -0.95 5.47
N GLU A 41 -6.77 0.33 5.11
CA GLU A 41 -6.79 1.44 6.06
C GLU A 41 -8.14 2.16 6.07
N LYS A 42 -8.56 2.67 4.91
CA LYS A 42 -9.79 3.45 4.77
C LYS A 42 -10.25 3.53 3.32
N GLU A 43 -11.49 3.98 3.13
CA GLU A 43 -11.97 4.41 1.82
C GLU A 43 -12.14 5.94 1.80
N THR A 44 -11.89 6.56 0.65
CA THR A 44 -12.19 7.98 0.41
C THR A 44 -12.95 8.13 -0.89
N LEU A 45 -13.90 9.08 -0.91
CA LEU A 45 -14.53 9.51 -2.14
C LEU A 45 -13.57 10.43 -2.89
N HIS A 46 -13.31 10.14 -4.15
CA HIS A 46 -12.55 10.98 -5.07
C HIS A 46 -13.50 11.67 -6.06
N ASP A 47 -12.97 12.70 -6.70
CA ASP A 47 -13.67 13.43 -7.75
C ASP A 47 -14.26 12.47 -8.79
N HIS A 48 -15.44 12.83 -9.31
CA HIS A 48 -16.24 12.00 -10.22
C HIS A 48 -16.88 10.75 -9.60
N GLY A 49 -16.98 10.68 -8.27
CA GLY A 49 -17.74 9.63 -7.57
C GLY A 49 -17.01 8.29 -7.44
N THR A 50 -15.69 8.28 -7.69
CA THR A 50 -14.89 7.06 -7.55
C THR A 50 -14.51 6.84 -6.08
N VAL A 51 -14.49 5.58 -5.65
CA VAL A 51 -14.05 5.23 -4.28
C VAL A 51 -12.61 4.74 -4.37
N ALA A 52 -11.69 5.41 -3.67
CA ALA A 52 -10.34 4.93 -3.50
C ALA A 52 -10.23 4.11 -2.21
N VAL A 53 -9.61 2.95 -2.32
CA VAL A 53 -9.25 2.08 -1.20
C VAL A 53 -7.80 2.38 -0.84
N HIS A 54 -7.59 2.96 0.35
CA HIS A 54 -6.26 3.21 0.90
C HIS A 54 -5.78 1.96 1.62
N MET A 55 -4.53 1.59 1.35
CA MET A 55 -3.89 0.42 1.94
C MET A 55 -2.50 0.78 2.45
N VAL A 56 -2.10 0.19 3.56
CA VAL A 56 -0.83 0.46 4.23
C VAL A 56 -0.04 -0.81 4.45
N ARG A 57 1.29 -0.70 4.39
CA ARG A 57 2.19 -1.76 4.80
C ARG A 57 3.22 -1.19 5.76
N SER A 58 3.25 -1.74 6.97
CA SER A 58 4.32 -1.48 7.93
C SER A 58 5.63 -2.12 7.46
N LEU A 59 6.74 -1.42 7.62
CA LEU A 59 8.09 -1.92 7.35
C LEU A 59 8.86 -2.23 8.63
N ALA A 60 8.25 -1.99 9.80
CA ALA A 60 8.86 -2.22 11.10
C ALA A 60 9.18 -3.70 11.40
N GLU A 61 8.58 -4.65 10.68
CA GLU A 61 8.77 -6.09 10.91
C GLU A 61 9.89 -6.72 10.06
N ARG A 62 10.60 -5.95 9.22
CA ARG A 62 11.68 -6.48 8.35
C ARG A 62 13.10 -6.17 8.82
N ALA A 63 13.26 -5.59 10.01
CA ALA A 63 14.55 -5.58 10.69
C ALA A 63 14.78 -6.99 11.26
N VAL A 64 15.33 -7.88 10.43
CA VAL A 64 16.06 -9.05 10.91
C VAL A 64 17.51 -8.60 11.03
N ASP A 65 18.09 -8.91 12.19
CA ASP A 65 19.44 -8.59 12.66
C ASP A 65 20.58 -8.87 11.66
#